data_AF-X1T6E0-F1
#
_entry.id   AF-X1T6E0-F1
#
_cell.length_a   1.000
_cell.length_b   1.000
_cell.length_c   1.000
_cell.angle_alpha   90.00
_cell.angle_beta   90.00
_cell.angle_gamma   90.00
#
_symmetry.space_group_name_H-M   'P 1'
#
loop_
_entity.id
_entity.type
_entity.pdbx_description
1 polymer ?
#
loop_
_entity_poly.entity_id
_entity_poly.type
_entity_poly.pdbx_seq_one_letter_code
_entity_poly.pdbx_strand_id
1 'polypeptide(L)'
;VKGLKFSYQALKIQKKLGKKLDVAESLVFLAEDLEVSGNYEEVIKSFNEAAEIFHELGELEKEEVVKIEIERLKDFSKQMVDDEYFLNKYQVDKY
;
A
#
# COMPACT_ATOMS: atom_id res chain seq x y z
N VAL A 1 -10.23 -0.10 13.05
CA VAL A 1 -11.41 0.22 12.20
C VAL A 1 -11.88 1.68 12.21
N LYS A 2 -11.58 2.52 13.23
CA LYS A 2 -11.92 3.96 13.16
C LYS A 2 -10.94 4.80 12.32
N GLY A 3 -9.63 4.51 12.38
CA GLY A 3 -8.58 5.21 11.63
C GLY A 3 -8.80 5.18 10.11
N LEU A 4 -8.87 3.99 9.52
CA LEU A 4 -9.17 3.78 8.09
C LEU A 4 -10.39 4.57 7.61
N LYS A 5 -11.47 4.58 8.41
CA LYS A 5 -12.70 5.32 8.06
C LYS A 5 -12.45 6.83 7.95
N PHE A 6 -11.67 7.41 8.86
CA PHE A 6 -11.32 8.84 8.79
C PHE A 6 -10.37 9.14 7.64
N SER A 7 -9.39 8.27 7.37
CA SER A 7 -8.48 8.39 6.22
C SER A 7 -9.25 8.40 4.88
N TYR A 8 -10.20 7.48 4.68
CA TYR A 8 -11.05 7.47 3.47
C TYR A 8 -11.93 8.72 3.34
N GLN A 9 -12.45 9.26 4.45
CA GLN A 9 -13.27 10.48 4.43
C GLN A 9 -12.44 11.70 4.07
N ALA A 10 -11.24 11.84 4.65
CA ALA A 10 -10.30 12.92 4.33
C ALA A 10 -9.91 12.88 2.85
N LEU A 11 -9.57 11.69 2.33
CA LEU A 11 -9.23 11.47 0.93
C LEU A 11 -10.35 11.95 -0.02
N LYS A 12 -11.61 11.60 0.30
CA LYS A 12 -12.77 12.01 -0.51
C LYS A 12 -12.97 13.54 -0.53
N ILE A 13 -12.68 14.22 0.56
CA ILE A 13 -12.77 15.69 0.66
C ILE A 13 -11.63 16.34 -0.12
N GLN A 14 -10.40 15.91 0.09
CA GLN A 14 -9.22 16.47 -0.59
C GLN A 14 -9.30 16.30 -2.11
N LYS A 15 -9.80 15.15 -2.61
CA LYS A 15 -10.09 14.93 -4.04
C LYS A 15 -11.08 15.95 -4.61
N LYS A 16 -12.11 16.31 -3.83
CA LYS A 16 -13.09 17.34 -4.23
C LYS A 16 -12.54 18.76 -4.18
N LEU A 17 -11.53 19.01 -3.33
CA LEU A 17 -10.89 20.31 -3.16
C LEU A 17 -9.70 20.54 -4.11
N GLY A 18 -9.37 19.56 -4.97
CA GLY A 18 -8.23 19.67 -5.89
C GLY A 18 -6.86 19.59 -5.21
N LYS A 19 -6.80 19.15 -3.94
CA LYS A 19 -5.57 19.05 -3.14
C LYS A 19 -4.82 17.76 -3.43
N LYS A 20 -4.42 17.58 -4.69
CA LYS A 20 -3.83 16.33 -5.19
C LYS A 20 -2.62 15.87 -4.37
N LEU A 21 -1.74 16.78 -3.93
CA LEU A 21 -0.59 16.42 -3.11
C LEU A 21 -1.02 15.83 -1.75
N ASP A 22 -1.92 16.52 -1.04
CA ASP A 22 -2.47 16.03 0.24
C ASP A 22 -3.15 14.65 0.08
N VAL A 23 -3.80 14.41 -1.08
CA VAL A 23 -4.43 13.11 -1.41
C VAL A 23 -3.37 12.01 -1.55
N ALA A 24 -2.30 12.27 -2.30
CA ALA A 24 -1.22 11.30 -2.51
C ALA A 24 -0.51 10.93 -1.19
N GLU A 25 -0.19 11.93 -0.37
CA GLU A 25 0.42 11.69 0.95
C GLU A 25 -0.52 10.91 1.88
N SER A 26 -1.82 11.21 1.86
CA SER A 26 -2.82 10.46 2.63
C SER A 26 -2.95 9.00 2.18
N LEU A 27 -2.76 8.72 0.89
CA LEU A 27 -2.74 7.35 0.35
C LEU A 27 -1.50 6.58 0.77
N VAL A 28 -0.34 7.23 0.85
CA VAL A 28 0.90 6.63 1.37
C VAL A 28 0.72 6.22 2.83
N PHE A 29 0.24 7.12 3.69
CA PHE A 29 -0.03 6.77 5.10
C PHE A 29 -1.07 5.66 5.26
N LEU A 30 -2.09 5.66 4.40
CA LEU A 30 -3.09 4.59 4.39
C LEU A 30 -2.47 3.23 4.02
N ALA A 31 -1.58 3.21 3.03
CA ALA A 31 -0.90 2.00 2.61
C ALA A 31 0.00 1.45 3.73
N GLU A 32 0.76 2.31 4.42
CA GLU A 32 1.57 1.92 5.58
C GLU A 32 0.72 1.34 6.72
N ASP A 33 -0.43 1.95 7.04
CA ASP A 33 -1.38 1.43 8.03
C ASP A 33 -1.98 0.07 7.62
N LEU A 34 -2.23 -0.13 6.32
CA LEU A 34 -2.77 -1.37 5.78
C LEU A 34 -1.71 -2.49 5.73
N GLU A 35 -0.42 -2.18 5.57
CA GLU A 35 0.67 -3.15 5.57
C GLU A 35 0.73 -3.87 6.92
N VAL A 36 0.52 -3.14 8.01
CA VAL A 36 0.43 -3.70 9.37
C VAL A 36 -0.73 -4.70 9.51
N SER A 37 -1.78 -4.56 8.70
CA SER A 37 -2.94 -5.47 8.70
C SER A 37 -2.76 -6.70 7.80
N GLY A 38 -1.65 -6.80 7.06
CA GLY A 38 -1.35 -7.91 6.15
C GLY A 38 -2.15 -7.92 4.85
N ASN A 39 -2.93 -6.87 4.56
CA ASN A 39 -3.73 -6.77 3.34
C ASN A 39 -2.90 -6.20 2.17
N TYR A 40 -1.92 -6.96 1.68
CA TYR A 40 -0.95 -6.50 0.68
C TYR A 40 -1.59 -6.02 -0.63
N GLU A 41 -2.73 -6.59 -1.03
CA GLU A 41 -3.43 -6.17 -2.25
C GLU A 41 -3.97 -4.74 -2.12
N GLU A 42 -4.57 -4.39 -0.97
CA GLU A 42 -5.05 -3.02 -0.74
C GLU A 42 -3.88 -2.04 -0.55
N VAL A 43 -2.78 -2.46 0.09
CA VAL A 43 -1.56 -1.65 0.23
C VAL A 43 -1.01 -1.25 -1.14
N ILE A 44 -0.79 -2.24 -2.02
CA ILE A 44 -0.27 -2.02 -3.37
C ILE A 44 -1.21 -1.12 -4.17
N LYS A 45 -2.53 -1.28 -4.03
CA LYS A 45 -3.50 -0.42 -4.69
C LYS A 45 -3.40 1.03 -4.23
N SER A 46 -3.30 1.28 -2.92
CA SER A 46 -3.14 2.62 -2.36
C SER A 46 -1.83 3.27 -2.79
N PHE A 47 -0.72 2.53 -2.80
CA PHE A 47 0.55 3.04 -3.32
C PHE A 47 0.50 3.36 -4.82
N ASN A 48 -0.10 2.51 -5.66
CA ASN A 48 -0.23 2.82 -7.09
C ASN A 48 -1.03 4.11 -7.33
N GLU A 49 -2.13 4.31 -6.60
CA GLU A 49 -2.93 5.53 -6.71
C GLU A 49 -2.14 6.77 -6.25
N ALA A 50 -1.29 6.65 -5.22
CA ALA A 50 -0.39 7.74 -4.81
C ALA A 50 0.67 8.05 -5.88
N ALA A 51 1.28 7.01 -6.47
CA ALA A 51 2.28 7.15 -7.51
C ALA A 51 1.73 7.83 -8.77
N GLU A 52 0.52 7.48 -9.20
CA GLU A 52 -0.16 8.16 -10.33
C GLU A 52 -0.36 9.66 -10.05
N ILE A 53 -0.75 10.03 -8.83
CA ILE A 53 -0.94 11.44 -8.47
C ILE A 53 0.40 12.18 -8.39
N PHE A 54 1.44 11.57 -7.80
CA PHE A 54 2.78 12.17 -7.80
C PHE A 54 3.31 12.39 -9.22
N HIS A 55 3.08 11.43 -10.12
CA HIS A 55 3.40 11.55 -11.54
C HIS A 55 2.69 12.74 -12.19
N GLU A 56 1.36 12.86 -11.99
CA GLU A 56 0.58 13.99 -12.51
C GLU A 56 1.05 15.36 -11.99
N LEU A 57 1.63 15.40 -10.79
CA LEU A 57 2.16 16.61 -10.16
C LEU A 57 3.62 16.90 -10.52
N GLY A 58 4.32 15.96 -11.17
CA GLY A 58 5.77 16.05 -11.42
C GLY A 58 6.64 15.79 -10.19
N GLU A 59 6.08 15.21 -9.14
CA GLU A 59 6.77 14.84 -7.89
C GLU A 59 7.53 13.51 -8.05
N LEU A 60 8.48 13.47 -8.99
CA LEU A 60 9.15 12.23 -9.43
C LEU A 60 9.92 11.51 -8.32
N GLU A 61 10.49 12.26 -7.36
CA GLU A 61 11.20 11.66 -6.21
C GLU A 61 10.23 10.89 -5.32
N LYS A 62 9.05 11.47 -5.04
CA LYS A 62 8.00 10.80 -4.24
C LYS A 62 7.41 9.61 -5.00
N GLU A 63 7.21 9.75 -6.31
CA GLU A 63 6.77 8.65 -7.17
C GLU A 63 7.74 7.46 -7.10
N GLU A 64 9.05 7.70 -7.19
CA GLU A 64 10.06 6.64 -7.15
C GLU A 64 10.11 5.93 -5.81
N VAL A 65 10.05 6.69 -4.70
CA VAL A 65 9.98 6.10 -3.34
C VAL A 65 8.79 5.14 -3.23
N VAL A 66 7.61 5.55 -3.70
CA VAL A 66 6.41 4.70 -3.65
C VAL A 66 6.55 3.46 -4.53
N LYS A 67 7.19 3.58 -5.70
CA LYS A 67 7.45 2.43 -6.58
C LYS A 67 8.39 1.41 -5.95
N ILE A 68 9.41 1.86 -5.22
CA ILE A 68 10.32 0.97 -4.48
C ILE A 68 9.54 0.16 -3.45
N GLU A 69 8.62 0.79 -2.69
CA GLU A 69 7.79 0.07 -1.72
C GLU A 69 6.85 -0.94 -2.38
N ILE A 70 6.28 -0.61 -3.55
CA ILE A 70 5.45 -1.55 -4.31
C ILE A 70 6.23 -2.80 -4.71
N GLU A 71 7.44 -2.64 -5.24
CA GLU A 71 8.28 -3.77 -5.64
C GLU A 71 8.70 -4.62 -4.44
N ARG A 72 9.10 -3.98 -3.32
CA ARG A 72 9.37 -4.67 -2.06
C ARG A 72 8.19 -5.54 -1.62
N LEU A 73 6.96 -5.01 -1.69
CA LEU A 73 5.75 -5.73 -1.26
C LEU A 73 5.38 -6.88 -2.20
N LYS A 74 5.60 -6.74 -3.50
CA LYS A 74 5.42 -7.84 -4.47
C LYS A 74 6.39 -8.99 -4.18
N ASP A 75 7.65 -8.68 -3.91
CA ASP A 75 8.64 -9.71 -3.57
C ASP A 75 8.29 -10.40 -2.24
N PHE A 76 7.89 -9.61 -1.24
CA PHE A 76 7.49 -10.13 0.07
C PHE A 76 6.25 -11.03 -0.02
N SER A 77 5.19 -10.57 -0.70
CA SER A 77 3.97 -11.38 -0.87
C SER A 77 4.23 -12.69 -1.61
N LYS A 78 5.13 -12.69 -2.60
CA LYS A 78 5.53 -13.91 -3.31
C LYS A 78 6.27 -14.89 -2.39
N GLN A 79 7.23 -14.41 -1.59
CA GLN A 79 7.94 -15.25 -0.63
C GLN A 79 6.99 -15.89 0.39
N MET A 80 6.02 -15.15 0.91
CA MET A 80 5.04 -15.70 1.86
C MET A 80 4.21 -16.84 1.26
N VAL A 81 3.79 -16.72 0.00
CA VAL A 81 3.05 -17.79 -0.69
C VAL A 81 3.91 -19.03 -0.87
N ASP A 82 5.18 -18.84 -1.24
CA ASP A 82 6.13 -19.94 -1.38
C ASP A 82 6.38 -20.63 -0.02
N ASP A 83 6.60 -19.85 1.05
CA ASP A 83 6.80 -20.36 2.41
C ASP A 83 5.57 -21.12 2.92
N GLU A 84 4.36 -20.60 2.72
CA GLU A 84 3.11 -21.28 3.10
C GLU A 84 2.93 -22.58 2.31
N TYR A 85 3.26 -22.60 1.02
CA TYR A 85 3.24 -23.81 0.21
C TYR A 85 4.21 -24.87 0.74
N PHE A 86 5.45 -24.47 1.10
CA PHE A 86 6.44 -25.39 1.66
C PHE A 86 6.02 -25.94 3.03
N LEU A 87 5.50 -25.10 3.92
CA LEU A 87 5.00 -25.51 5.23
C LEU A 87 3.89 -26.55 5.11
N ASN A 88 2.89 -26.29 4.25
CA ASN A 88 1.77 -27.21 4.01
C ASN A 88 2.22 -28.52 3.35
N LYS A 89 3.14 -28.44 2.37
CA LYS A 89 3.61 -29.62 1.61
C LYS A 89 4.41 -30.59 2.47
N TYR A 90 5.20 -30.08 3.41
CA TYR A 90 6.10 -30.92 4.21
C TYR A 90 5.52 -31.31 5.58
N GLN A 91 4.25 -31.00 5.86
CA GLN A 91 3.59 -31.24 7.16
C GLN A 91 4.55 -31.00 8.33
N VAL A 92 5.26 -29.87 8.30
CA VAL A 92 6.03 -29.43 9.48
C VAL A 92 5.04 -28.76 10.42
N ASP A 93 3.99 -29.51 10.78
CA ASP A 93 3.15 -29.16 11.91
C ASP A 93 4.03 -29.27 13.15
N LYS A 94 4.08 -28.14 13.83
CA LYS A 94 4.81 -27.90 15.07
C LYS A 94 4.61 -29.05 16.06
N TYR A 95 5.72 -29.60 16.56
CA TYR A 95 5.75 -30.16 17.92
C TYR A 95 5.65 -29.03 18.94
#